data_AF-A0AAF1BAC4-F1
#
_entry.id   AF-A0AAF1BAC4-F1
#
_cell.length_a   1.000
_cell.length_b   1.000
_cell.length_c   1.000
_cell.angle_alpha   90.00
_cell.angle_beta   90.00
_cell.angle_gamma   90.00
#
_symmetry.space_group_name_H-M   'P 1'
#
loop_
_entity.id
_entity.type
_entity.pdbx_description
1 polymer ?
#
loop_
_entity_poly.entity_id
_entity_poly.type
_entity_poly.pdbx_seq_one_letter_code
_entity_poly.pdbx_strand_id
1 'polypeptide(L)'
;MTVICYPNMKDYIANDIYKLLKYEEQNMSAEYTIKETRMIGAEVKLVKCKVENIPIDISFNQLGGLSTLCFLEQVDHLVQKNHLFKRSVMLLKAWCHYECHILGAFHGLLATYALEVLILYIFQRFNSSLNGPLAVLYRFLDYYANFDWNNYCISLEGPILTSSLPNLVVTDQGNDGADLLLSKEDMRSYTEMFSSSTFCVNQDMQIFGAKYLNIMDPLKEKNNLGRSVSKASTFYCAAFHLIQERFSRRRNINTLWGPSRVLVCPRETDNHIHVEK
;
A
#
# COMPACT_ATOMS: atom_id res chain seq x y z
N MET A 1 1.17 15.72 -5.43
CA MET A 1 2.34 16.50 -5.91
C MET A 1 3.17 16.92 -4.71
N THR A 2 4.50 17.02 -4.81
CA THR A 2 5.32 17.59 -3.72
C THR A 2 6.15 18.76 -4.22
N VAL A 3 6.17 19.85 -3.45
CA VAL A 3 7.05 21.01 -3.67
C VAL A 3 8.37 20.74 -2.95
N ILE A 4 9.49 21.01 -3.63
CA ILE A 4 10.83 20.94 -3.06
C ILE A 4 11.24 22.33 -2.63
N CYS A 5 11.57 22.49 -1.36
CA CYS A 5 11.99 23.76 -0.81
C CYS A 5 12.95 23.59 0.37
N TYR A 6 13.67 24.65 0.73
CA TYR A 6 14.48 24.64 1.94
C TYR A 6 13.61 24.34 3.19
N PRO A 7 14.08 23.50 4.14
CA PRO A 7 13.26 23.09 5.28
C PRO A 7 12.71 24.25 6.11
N ASN A 8 13.48 25.32 6.28
CA ASN A 8 13.09 26.54 6.98
C ASN A 8 12.03 27.38 6.23
N MET A 9 11.89 27.20 4.93
CA MET A 9 10.91 27.91 4.09
C MET A 9 9.61 27.13 3.89
N LYS A 10 9.55 25.87 4.34
CA LYS A 10 8.39 24.97 4.13
C LYS A 10 7.06 25.62 4.52
N ASP A 11 7.03 26.27 5.68
CA ASP A 11 5.81 26.84 6.24
C ASP A 11 5.38 28.12 5.52
N TYR A 12 6.38 28.94 5.17
CA TYR A 12 6.18 30.14 4.38
C TYR A 12 5.59 29.80 3.01
N ILE A 13 6.23 28.87 2.27
CA ILE A 13 5.80 28.46 0.93
C ILE A 13 4.43 27.77 0.99
N ALA A 14 4.17 26.93 1.98
CA ALA A 14 2.86 26.31 2.14
C ALA A 14 1.74 27.35 2.32
N ASN A 15 2.00 28.39 3.13
CA ASN A 15 1.04 29.48 3.34
C ASN A 15 0.85 30.33 2.09
N ASP A 16 1.92 30.64 1.36
CA ASP A 16 1.86 31.40 0.11
C ASP A 16 1.08 30.66 -0.97
N ILE A 17 1.33 29.36 -1.17
CA ILE A 17 0.56 28.52 -2.10
C ILE A 17 -0.91 28.46 -1.67
N TYR A 18 -1.18 28.28 -0.38
CA TYR A 18 -2.56 28.26 0.12
C TYR A 18 -3.29 29.58 -0.18
N LYS A 19 -2.65 30.73 0.07
CA LYS A 19 -3.23 32.05 -0.22
C LYS A 19 -3.47 32.25 -1.71
N LEU A 20 -2.51 31.86 -2.56
CA LEU A 20 -2.63 31.93 -4.01
C LEU A 20 -3.83 31.10 -4.51
N LEU A 21 -3.94 29.84 -4.09
CA LEU A 21 -5.06 28.98 -4.46
C LEU A 21 -6.40 29.46 -3.90
N LYS A 22 -6.41 30.13 -2.75
CA LYS A 22 -7.61 30.77 -2.19
C LYS A 22 -8.04 31.99 -2.97
N TYR A 23 -7.10 32.76 -3.49
CA TYR A 23 -7.38 33.88 -4.37
C TYR A 23 -7.94 33.40 -5.71
N GLU A 24 -7.32 32.41 -6.34
CA GLU A 24 -7.79 31.85 -7.61
C GLU A 24 -9.12 31.11 -7.50
N GLU A 25 -9.48 30.57 -6.33
CA GLU A 25 -10.82 30.01 -6.07
C GLU A 25 -11.94 31.05 -6.27
N GLN A 26 -11.63 32.35 -6.21
CA GLN A 26 -12.58 33.45 -6.47
C GLN A 26 -12.55 33.96 -7.92
N ASN A 27 -11.62 33.49 -8.75
CA ASN A 27 -11.42 33.95 -10.12
C ASN A 27 -12.40 33.27 -11.09
N MET A 28 -13.52 33.93 -11.39
CA MET A 28 -14.54 33.41 -12.32
C MET A 28 -14.08 33.38 -13.79
N SER A 29 -12.95 34.03 -14.11
CA SER A 29 -12.40 34.10 -15.48
C SER A 29 -11.21 33.16 -15.71
N ALA A 30 -10.82 32.37 -14.69
CA ALA A 30 -9.73 31.41 -14.81
C ALA A 30 -10.06 30.30 -15.82
N GLU A 31 -9.04 29.84 -16.56
CA GLU A 31 -9.15 28.68 -17.46
C GLU A 31 -9.53 27.40 -16.70
N TYR A 32 -9.04 27.26 -15.46
CA TYR A 32 -9.31 26.12 -14.59
C TYR A 32 -9.94 26.58 -13.28
N THR A 33 -11.07 25.99 -12.93
CA THR A 33 -11.82 26.28 -11.71
C THR A 33 -11.18 25.61 -10.51
N ILE A 34 -10.75 26.41 -9.54
CA ILE A 34 -10.26 25.93 -8.24
C ILE A 34 -11.40 25.96 -7.23
N LYS A 35 -11.55 24.90 -6.43
CA LYS A 35 -12.54 24.79 -5.35
C LYS A 35 -11.97 24.09 -4.12
N GLU A 36 -12.61 24.30 -2.99
CA GLU A 36 -12.37 23.59 -1.73
C GLU A 36 -10.92 23.68 -1.23
N THR A 37 -10.27 24.84 -1.41
CA THR A 37 -8.89 25.01 -0.96
C THR A 37 -8.81 24.94 0.58
N ARG A 38 -7.93 24.10 1.13
CA ARG A 38 -7.75 23.88 2.58
C ARG A 38 -6.29 23.61 2.91
N MET A 39 -5.84 24.07 4.07
CA MET A 39 -4.54 23.72 4.62
C MET A 39 -4.71 22.70 5.75
N ILE A 40 -3.91 21.63 5.75
CA ILE A 40 -3.93 20.57 6.76
C ILE A 40 -2.61 20.58 7.53
N GLY A 41 -2.71 20.83 8.84
CA GLY A 41 -1.60 20.74 9.78
C GLY A 41 -1.53 19.36 10.44
N ALA A 42 -1.08 18.34 9.70
CA ALA A 42 -0.77 17.02 10.24
C ALA A 42 0.76 16.80 10.29
N GLU A 43 1.22 15.58 10.62
CA GLU A 43 2.64 15.17 10.54
C GLU A 43 3.26 15.58 9.19
N VAL A 44 2.50 15.39 8.11
CA VAL A 44 2.78 15.96 6.80
C VAL A 44 1.86 17.15 6.57
N LYS A 45 2.46 18.34 6.43
CA LYS A 45 1.75 19.56 6.02
C LYS A 45 1.30 19.42 4.57
N LEU A 46 0.01 19.65 4.33
CA LEU A 46 -0.62 19.54 3.00
C LEU A 46 -1.44 20.79 2.70
N VAL A 47 -1.42 21.21 1.43
CA VAL A 47 -2.44 22.09 0.85
C VAL A 47 -3.29 21.24 -0.07
N LYS A 48 -4.59 21.22 0.17
CA LYS A 48 -5.57 20.48 -0.64
C LYS A 48 -6.43 21.46 -1.42
N CYS A 49 -6.76 21.12 -2.65
CA CYS A 49 -7.76 21.82 -3.45
C CYS A 49 -8.39 20.84 -4.45
N LYS A 50 -9.41 21.29 -5.18
CA LYS A 50 -9.93 20.63 -6.37
C LYS A 50 -9.71 21.53 -7.57
N VAL A 51 -9.13 21.00 -8.63
CA VAL A 51 -9.00 21.68 -9.93
C VAL A 51 -9.88 20.91 -10.90
N GLU A 52 -10.91 21.55 -11.48
CA GLU A 52 -11.88 20.88 -12.36
C GLU A 52 -12.48 19.60 -11.72
N ASN A 53 -12.81 19.69 -10.43
CA ASN A 53 -13.29 18.59 -9.58
C ASN A 53 -12.29 17.44 -9.36
N ILE A 54 -11.04 17.55 -9.83
CA ILE A 54 -9.97 16.60 -9.54
C ILE A 54 -9.32 16.99 -8.21
N PRO A 55 -9.36 16.13 -7.18
CA PRO A 55 -8.71 16.43 -5.91
C PRO A 55 -7.19 16.43 -6.06
N ILE A 56 -6.55 17.50 -5.58
CA ILE A 56 -5.11 17.66 -5.58
C ILE A 56 -4.62 17.81 -4.15
N ASP A 57 -3.66 16.95 -3.79
CA ASP A 57 -2.89 17.06 -2.56
C ASP A 57 -1.48 17.58 -2.92
N ILE A 58 -1.14 18.76 -2.37
CA ILE A 58 0.17 19.40 -2.48
C ILE A 58 0.90 19.21 -1.15
N SER A 59 1.97 18.43 -1.18
CA SER A 59 2.85 18.20 -0.03
C SER A 59 4.17 18.96 -0.18
N PHE A 60 4.98 18.94 0.87
CA PHE A 60 6.26 19.65 0.91
C PHE A 60 7.37 18.71 1.38
N ASN A 61 8.44 18.63 0.60
CA ASN A 61 9.61 17.79 0.85
C ASN A 61 9.27 16.32 1.15
N GLN A 62 8.23 15.77 0.52
CA GLN A 62 7.84 14.36 0.65
C GLN A 62 8.62 13.48 -0.34
N LEU A 63 9.94 13.49 -0.23
CA LEU A 63 10.83 12.75 -1.13
C LEU A 63 10.60 11.23 -1.06
N GLY A 64 10.23 10.69 0.11
CA GLY A 64 9.93 9.26 0.25
C GLY A 64 8.81 8.76 -0.67
N GLY A 65 7.81 9.61 -0.97
CA GLY A 65 6.77 9.28 -1.94
C GLY A 65 7.29 9.23 -3.38
N LEU A 66 8.24 10.12 -3.72
CA LEU A 66 8.92 10.10 -5.02
C LEU A 66 9.86 8.90 -5.13
N SER A 67 10.62 8.59 -4.09
CA SER A 67 11.46 7.39 -4.00
C SER A 67 10.65 6.13 -4.26
N THR A 68 9.48 6.01 -3.62
CA THR A 68 8.57 4.88 -3.83
C THR A 68 8.07 4.81 -5.27
N LEU A 69 7.66 5.94 -5.85
CA LEU A 69 7.21 6.01 -7.24
C LEU A 69 8.32 5.56 -8.21
N CYS A 70 9.52 6.10 -8.05
CA CYS A 70 10.66 5.74 -8.90
C CYS A 70 11.02 4.26 -8.74
N PHE A 71 11.02 3.72 -7.52
CA PHE A 71 11.28 2.30 -7.30
C PHE A 71 10.27 1.41 -8.03
N LEU A 72 8.97 1.70 -7.90
CA LEU A 72 7.92 0.92 -8.57
C LEU A 72 7.96 1.07 -10.10
N GLU A 73 8.42 2.21 -10.61
CA GLU A 73 8.68 2.41 -12.04
C GLU A 73 9.81 1.51 -12.54
N GLN A 74 10.92 1.44 -11.80
CA GLN A 74 12.03 0.56 -12.15
C GLN A 74 11.62 -0.92 -12.13
N VAL A 75 10.82 -1.33 -11.15
CA VAL A 75 10.22 -2.67 -11.09
C VAL A 75 9.39 -2.98 -12.33
N ASP A 76 8.52 -2.06 -12.76
CA ASP A 76 7.69 -2.26 -13.95
C ASP A 76 8.54 -2.42 -15.22
N HIS A 77 9.63 -1.65 -15.32
CA HIS A 77 10.61 -1.80 -16.39
C HIS A 77 11.36 -3.14 -16.34
N LEU A 78 11.65 -3.69 -15.16
CA LEU A 78 12.28 -5.00 -15.01
C LEU A 78 11.35 -6.15 -15.39
N VAL A 79 10.05 -6.03 -15.12
CA VAL A 79 9.07 -7.07 -15.47
C VAL A 79 8.97 -7.29 -16.99
N GLN A 80 9.19 -6.24 -17.81
CA GLN A 80 9.26 -6.30 -19.29
C GLN A 80 8.09 -7.00 -20.01
N LYS A 81 6.91 -7.07 -19.39
CA LYS A 81 5.71 -7.74 -19.94
C LYS A 81 4.61 -6.75 -20.36
N ASN A 82 4.96 -5.72 -21.13
CA ASN A 82 4.02 -4.67 -21.55
C ASN A 82 3.26 -4.05 -20.34
N HIS A 83 4.03 -3.46 -19.43
CA HIS A 83 3.56 -2.83 -18.20
C HIS A 83 2.63 -3.74 -17.37
N LEU A 84 2.90 -5.05 -17.35
CA LEU A 84 2.07 -6.03 -16.64
C LEU A 84 1.98 -5.71 -15.15
N PHE A 85 3.06 -5.22 -14.53
CA PHE A 85 3.06 -4.82 -13.13
C PHE A 85 2.06 -3.68 -12.89
N LYS A 86 2.18 -2.56 -13.60
CA LYS A 86 1.23 -1.43 -13.48
C LYS A 86 -0.21 -1.82 -13.78
N ARG A 87 -0.46 -2.58 -14.85
CA ARG A 87 -1.80 -3.06 -15.21
C ARG A 87 -2.41 -3.93 -14.11
N SER A 88 -1.59 -4.74 -13.44
CA SER A 88 -2.02 -5.55 -12.30
C SER A 88 -2.28 -4.70 -11.06
N VAL A 89 -1.42 -3.72 -10.76
CA VAL A 89 -1.65 -2.74 -9.69
C VAL A 89 -2.97 -2.00 -9.89
N MET A 90 -3.29 -1.57 -11.11
CA MET A 90 -4.59 -0.95 -11.41
C MET A 90 -5.77 -1.89 -11.14
N LEU A 91 -5.70 -3.14 -11.63
CA LEU A 91 -6.76 -4.13 -11.41
C LEU A 91 -6.97 -4.43 -9.93
N LEU A 92 -5.89 -4.72 -9.19
CA LEU A 92 -5.96 -5.04 -7.77
C LEU A 92 -6.40 -3.83 -6.93
N LYS A 93 -5.96 -2.61 -7.25
CA LYS A 93 -6.48 -1.41 -6.59
C LYS A 93 -7.98 -1.25 -6.78
N ALA A 94 -8.46 -1.40 -8.02
CA ALA A 94 -9.89 -1.32 -8.32
C ALA A 94 -10.67 -2.41 -7.56
N TRP A 95 -10.17 -3.64 -7.60
CA TRP A 95 -10.77 -4.77 -6.89
C TRP A 95 -10.83 -4.55 -5.37
N CYS A 96 -9.70 -4.17 -4.76
CA CYS A 96 -9.60 -3.92 -3.32
C CYS A 96 -10.44 -2.71 -2.87
N HIS A 97 -10.61 -1.70 -3.72
CA HIS A 97 -11.41 -0.51 -3.41
C HIS A 97 -12.93 -0.78 -3.54
N TYR A 98 -13.36 -1.36 -4.66
CA TYR A 98 -14.78 -1.49 -5.00
C TYR A 98 -15.43 -2.77 -4.50
N GLU A 99 -14.71 -3.91 -4.54
CA GLU A 99 -15.27 -5.21 -4.13
C GLU A 99 -15.00 -5.51 -2.66
N CYS A 100 -13.79 -5.23 -2.20
CA CYS A 100 -13.36 -5.63 -0.86
C CYS A 100 -13.55 -4.54 0.20
N HIS A 101 -13.51 -3.26 -0.22
CA HIS A 101 -13.45 -2.09 0.66
C HIS A 101 -12.29 -2.14 1.67
N ILE A 102 -11.10 -2.55 1.21
CA ILE A 102 -9.93 -2.79 2.07
C ILE A 102 -8.86 -1.70 2.00
N LEU A 103 -9.05 -0.66 1.18
CA LEU A 103 -8.10 0.42 0.99
C LEU A 103 -8.53 1.70 1.72
N GLY A 104 -7.60 2.32 2.43
CA GLY A 104 -7.82 3.61 3.10
C GLY A 104 -7.16 3.70 4.47
N ALA A 105 -5.85 3.95 4.51
CA ALA A 105 -5.06 4.01 5.75
C ALA A 105 -5.64 4.94 6.83
N PHE A 106 -6.23 6.07 6.43
CA PHE A 106 -6.89 7.01 7.35
C PHE A 106 -8.07 6.38 8.10
N HIS A 107 -8.74 5.39 7.50
CA HIS A 107 -9.88 4.68 8.08
C HIS A 107 -9.46 3.37 8.77
N GLY A 108 -8.18 3.19 9.10
CA GLY A 108 -7.68 1.96 9.70
C GLY A 108 -7.60 0.76 8.73
N LEU A 109 -7.59 1.04 7.42
CA LEU A 109 -7.50 0.05 6.36
C LEU A 109 -6.09 -0.01 5.75
N LEU A 110 -5.90 -0.82 4.70
CA LEU A 110 -4.61 -0.99 4.03
C LEU A 110 -4.22 0.28 3.26
N ALA A 111 -2.95 0.70 3.37
CA ALA A 111 -2.40 1.75 2.54
C ALA A 111 -2.23 1.27 1.08
N THR A 112 -2.35 2.17 0.11
CA THR A 112 -2.14 1.80 -1.31
C THR A 112 -0.74 1.27 -1.57
N TYR A 113 0.28 1.88 -0.93
CA TYR A 113 1.65 1.40 -1.03
C TYR A 113 1.83 0.00 -0.43
N ALA A 114 1.15 -0.31 0.68
CA ALA A 114 1.19 -1.65 1.26
C ALA A 114 0.62 -2.70 0.29
N LEU A 115 -0.49 -2.40 -0.40
CA LEU A 115 -1.02 -3.27 -1.46
C LEU A 115 -0.03 -3.43 -2.62
N GLU A 116 0.61 -2.35 -3.06
CA GLU A 116 1.61 -2.40 -4.14
C GLU A 116 2.81 -3.29 -3.79
N VAL A 117 3.28 -3.25 -2.53
CA VAL A 117 4.37 -4.12 -2.06
C VAL A 117 3.94 -5.58 -2.00
N LEU A 118 2.70 -5.87 -1.61
CA LEU A 118 2.16 -7.24 -1.69
C LEU A 118 2.07 -7.73 -3.13
N ILE A 119 1.65 -6.88 -4.07
CA ILE A 119 1.66 -7.23 -5.50
C ILE A 119 3.08 -7.46 -5.98
N LEU A 120 4.02 -6.59 -5.60
CA LEU A 120 5.44 -6.73 -5.92
C LEU A 120 5.99 -8.06 -5.43
N TYR A 121 5.65 -8.51 -4.22
CA TYR A 121 6.06 -9.82 -3.73
C TYR A 121 5.58 -10.98 -4.65
N ILE A 122 4.34 -10.90 -5.17
CA ILE A 122 3.84 -11.90 -6.13
C ILE A 122 4.66 -11.90 -7.42
N PHE A 123 5.03 -10.74 -7.94
CA PHE A 123 5.96 -10.66 -9.07
C PHE A 123 7.34 -11.18 -8.71
N GLN A 124 7.88 -10.77 -7.56
CA GLN A 124 9.18 -11.18 -7.04
C GLN A 124 9.32 -12.70 -7.02
N ARG A 125 8.26 -13.42 -6.65
CA ARG A 125 8.30 -14.87 -6.50
C ARG A 125 7.83 -15.67 -7.72
N PHE A 126 6.92 -15.11 -8.52
CA PHE A 126 6.19 -15.87 -9.54
C PHE A 126 6.27 -15.26 -10.94
N ASN A 127 7.14 -14.25 -11.17
CA ASN A 127 7.22 -13.47 -12.41
C ASN A 127 7.14 -14.34 -13.67
N SER A 128 7.91 -15.43 -13.74
CA SER A 128 7.97 -16.36 -14.87
C SER A 128 6.58 -16.89 -15.26
N SER A 129 5.74 -17.23 -14.28
CA SER A 129 4.39 -17.79 -14.48
C SER A 129 3.29 -16.75 -14.73
N LEU A 130 3.56 -15.46 -14.54
CA LEU A 130 2.56 -14.38 -14.65
C LEU A 130 2.45 -13.89 -16.10
N ASN A 131 1.28 -14.13 -16.72
CA ASN A 131 1.04 -13.82 -18.13
C ASN A 131 -0.07 -12.78 -18.37
N GLY A 132 -0.67 -12.23 -17.31
CA GLY A 132 -1.71 -11.23 -17.43
C GLY A 132 -2.26 -10.76 -16.08
N PRO A 133 -2.93 -9.59 -16.00
CA PRO A 133 -3.39 -9.03 -14.73
C PRO A 133 -4.32 -9.97 -13.95
N LEU A 134 -5.14 -10.77 -14.64
CA LEU A 134 -6.00 -11.76 -13.98
C LEU A 134 -5.23 -12.92 -13.38
N ALA A 135 -4.15 -13.37 -14.02
CA ALA A 135 -3.27 -14.38 -13.45
C ALA A 135 -2.59 -13.84 -12.19
N VAL A 136 -2.19 -12.57 -12.20
CA VAL A 136 -1.64 -11.89 -11.02
C VAL A 136 -2.68 -11.80 -9.90
N LEU A 137 -3.91 -11.36 -10.20
CA LEU A 137 -5.00 -11.32 -9.22
C LEU A 137 -5.26 -12.71 -8.61
N TYR A 138 -5.33 -13.76 -9.45
CA TYR A 138 -5.53 -15.13 -8.97
C TYR A 138 -4.39 -15.56 -8.02
N ARG A 139 -3.12 -15.39 -8.45
CA ARG A 139 -1.95 -15.74 -7.62
C ARG A 139 -1.89 -14.95 -6.33
N PHE A 140 -2.22 -13.66 -6.37
CA PHE A 140 -2.30 -12.81 -5.19
C PHE A 140 -3.31 -13.33 -4.18
N LEU A 141 -4.52 -13.67 -4.63
CA LEU A 141 -5.57 -14.21 -3.76
C LEU A 141 -5.18 -15.57 -3.19
N ASP A 142 -4.70 -16.48 -4.05
CA ASP A 142 -4.27 -17.83 -3.68
C ASP A 142 -3.15 -17.79 -2.62
N TYR A 143 -2.15 -16.93 -2.81
CA TYR A 143 -1.03 -16.81 -1.88
C TYR A 143 -1.47 -16.17 -0.54
N TYR A 144 -2.12 -15.00 -0.56
CA TYR A 144 -2.41 -14.25 0.66
C TYR A 144 -3.63 -14.74 1.43
N ALA A 145 -4.52 -15.53 0.81
CA ALA A 145 -5.55 -16.27 1.53
C ALA A 145 -4.89 -17.31 2.47
N ASN A 146 -3.85 -18.00 2.00
CA ASN A 146 -3.19 -19.09 2.72
C ASN A 146 -1.99 -18.62 3.58
N PHE A 147 -1.63 -17.34 3.53
CA PHE A 147 -0.50 -16.81 4.27
C PHE A 147 -0.79 -16.71 5.78
N ASP A 148 0.15 -17.18 6.61
CA ASP A 148 0.04 -17.14 8.06
C ASP A 148 0.47 -15.77 8.64
N TRP A 149 -0.47 -14.82 8.60
CA TRP A 149 -0.29 -13.47 9.14
C TRP A 149 -0.08 -13.40 10.65
N ASN A 150 -0.38 -14.46 11.40
CA ASN A 150 -0.23 -14.47 12.86
C ASN A 150 1.22 -14.67 13.28
N ASN A 151 1.94 -15.52 12.53
CA ASN A 151 3.31 -15.88 12.86
C ASN A 151 4.34 -15.18 11.97
N TYR A 152 3.96 -14.73 10.77
CA TYR A 152 4.92 -14.22 9.78
C TYR A 152 4.68 -12.76 9.36
N CYS A 153 5.79 -12.10 9.06
CA CYS A 153 5.88 -10.84 8.34
C CYS A 153 6.29 -11.11 6.88
N ILE A 154 5.76 -10.35 5.94
CA ILE A 154 6.18 -10.40 4.53
C ILE A 154 7.33 -9.41 4.28
N SER A 155 8.44 -9.88 3.71
CA SER A 155 9.45 -9.07 3.03
C SER A 155 9.60 -9.51 1.57
N LEU A 156 10.30 -8.73 0.73
CA LEU A 156 10.59 -9.15 -0.65
C LEU A 156 11.55 -10.35 -0.73
N GLU A 157 12.32 -10.62 0.33
CA GLU A 157 13.15 -11.82 0.39
C GLU A 157 12.34 -13.06 0.78
N GLY A 158 11.21 -12.89 1.47
CA GLY A 158 10.34 -13.98 1.88
C GLY A 158 9.61 -13.73 3.19
N PRO A 159 8.87 -14.72 3.68
CA PRO A 159 8.29 -14.69 5.01
C PRO A 159 9.38 -14.67 6.10
N ILE A 160 9.19 -13.84 7.11
CA ILE A 160 10.07 -13.70 8.28
C ILE A 160 9.25 -14.02 9.53
N LEU A 161 9.77 -14.86 10.42
CA LEU A 161 9.12 -15.15 11.69
C LEU A 161 9.03 -13.87 12.54
N THR A 162 7.83 -13.52 12.97
CA THR A 162 7.60 -12.31 13.79
C THR A 162 8.35 -12.39 15.12
N SER A 163 8.50 -13.60 15.67
CA SER A 163 9.28 -13.86 16.89
C SER A 163 10.79 -13.69 16.72
N SER A 164 11.32 -13.72 15.48
CA SER A 164 12.75 -13.52 15.23
C SER A 164 13.12 -12.04 15.14
N LEU A 165 12.16 -11.14 14.92
CA LEU A 165 12.42 -9.70 14.82
C LEU A 165 13.07 -9.16 16.12
N PRO A 166 14.13 -8.33 16.02
CA PRO A 166 14.68 -7.71 14.81
C PRO A 166 15.73 -8.56 14.05
N ASN A 167 16.07 -9.75 14.52
CA ASN A 167 16.99 -10.66 13.84
C ASN A 167 16.27 -11.29 12.63
N LEU A 168 16.46 -10.67 11.47
CA LEU A 168 15.84 -11.05 10.19
C LEU A 168 16.36 -12.43 9.75
N VAL A 169 15.67 -13.50 10.16
CA VAL A 169 15.89 -14.84 9.63
C VAL A 169 14.75 -15.12 8.67
N VAL A 170 15.03 -14.98 7.38
CA VAL A 170 14.08 -15.37 6.32
C VAL A 170 13.92 -16.89 6.39
N THR A 171 12.69 -17.37 6.53
CA THR A 171 12.44 -18.81 6.49
C THR A 171 12.63 -19.29 5.06
N ASP A 172 13.54 -20.25 4.89
CA ASP A 172 13.89 -20.81 3.59
C ASP A 172 12.74 -21.68 3.07
N GLN A 173 11.73 -21.04 2.47
CA GLN A 173 10.59 -21.73 1.86
C GLN A 173 10.89 -22.10 0.40
N GLY A 174 11.90 -22.94 0.20
CA GLY A 174 11.93 -23.95 -0.86
C GLY A 174 11.99 -23.50 -2.32
N ASN A 175 12.36 -22.25 -2.65
CA ASN A 175 13.11 -22.04 -3.90
C ASN A 175 14.41 -21.38 -3.50
N ASP A 176 15.51 -22.07 -3.79
CA ASP A 176 16.78 -21.43 -4.12
C ASP A 176 16.46 -20.22 -5.00
N GLY A 177 16.93 -19.02 -4.66
CA GLY A 177 16.56 -17.73 -5.27
C GLY A 177 16.83 -17.56 -6.77
N ALA A 178 16.92 -18.65 -7.53
CA ALA A 178 17.23 -18.74 -8.96
C ALA A 178 16.16 -18.17 -9.90
N ASP A 179 14.92 -17.94 -9.46
CA ASP A 179 13.83 -17.35 -10.28
C ASP A 179 13.21 -16.09 -9.65
N LEU A 180 13.97 -15.38 -8.82
CA LEU A 180 13.54 -14.11 -8.24
C LEU A 180 13.63 -12.97 -9.27
N LEU A 181 12.63 -12.08 -9.28
CA LEU A 181 12.65 -10.90 -10.16
C LEU A 181 13.79 -9.94 -9.84
N LEU A 182 14.01 -9.69 -8.55
CA LEU A 182 15.05 -8.81 -8.01
C LEU A 182 16.10 -9.66 -7.30
N SER A 183 17.36 -9.51 -7.69
CA SER A 183 18.49 -10.06 -6.95
C SER A 183 18.71 -9.30 -5.64
N LYS A 184 19.52 -9.87 -4.74
CA LYS A 184 19.92 -9.18 -3.50
C LYS A 184 20.73 -7.92 -3.80
N GLU A 185 21.51 -7.94 -4.88
CA GLU A 185 22.28 -6.81 -5.38
C GLU A 185 21.36 -5.69 -5.88
N ASP A 186 20.31 -6.03 -6.63
CA ASP A 186 19.30 -5.05 -7.09
C ASP A 186 18.62 -4.39 -5.89
N MET A 187 18.19 -5.19 -4.91
CA MET A 187 17.56 -4.71 -3.68
C MET A 187 18.46 -3.74 -2.91
N ARG A 188 19.75 -4.05 -2.76
CA ARG A 188 20.72 -3.13 -2.14
C ARG A 188 20.86 -1.84 -2.92
N SER A 189 21.00 -1.93 -4.25
CA SER A 189 21.14 -0.76 -5.12
C SER A 189 19.92 0.15 -5.03
N TYR A 190 18.71 -0.41 -5.02
CA TYR A 190 17.47 0.37 -4.88
C TYR A 190 17.34 1.02 -3.50
N THR A 191 17.67 0.30 -2.43
CA THR A 191 17.70 0.89 -1.08
C THR A 191 18.71 2.04 -1.02
N GLU A 192 19.93 1.86 -1.52
CA GLU A 192 20.93 2.95 -1.54
C GLU A 192 20.45 4.16 -2.38
N MET A 193 19.88 3.91 -3.55
CA MET A 193 19.40 4.95 -4.46
C MET A 193 18.19 5.71 -3.90
N PHE A 194 17.29 5.04 -3.19
CA PHE A 194 15.97 5.58 -2.83
C PHE A 194 15.77 5.87 -1.34
N SER A 195 16.60 5.30 -0.45
CA SER A 195 16.59 5.60 0.99
C SER A 195 17.41 6.84 1.33
N SER A 196 18.35 7.22 0.46
CA SER A 196 19.30 8.34 0.64
C SER A 196 18.70 9.70 0.30
N SER A 197 17.70 10.16 1.04
CA SER A 197 17.31 11.60 1.12
C SER A 197 16.05 11.81 1.97
N THR A 198 16.11 11.37 3.22
CA THR A 198 15.16 11.88 4.20
C THR A 198 15.94 12.74 5.18
N PHE A 199 15.71 14.06 5.20
CA PHE A 199 16.24 15.01 6.20
C PHE A 199 15.77 14.69 7.64
N CYS A 200 15.31 13.47 7.93
CA CYS A 200 14.85 13.06 9.26
C CYS A 200 15.95 12.28 9.98
N VAL A 201 16.54 12.96 10.97
CA VAL A 201 17.66 12.56 11.84
C VAL A 201 17.34 11.36 12.77
N ASN A 202 16.18 10.69 12.64
CA ASN A 202 15.66 9.77 13.68
C ASN A 202 15.27 8.36 13.21
N GLN A 203 15.76 7.85 12.07
CA GLN A 203 15.45 6.47 11.65
C GLN A 203 16.34 5.41 12.35
N ASP A 204 17.51 5.79 12.85
CA ASP A 204 18.47 4.84 13.41
C ASP A 204 17.98 4.17 14.72
N MET A 205 17.05 4.80 15.44
CA MET A 205 16.48 4.28 16.69
C MET A 205 15.15 3.51 16.52
N GLN A 206 14.58 3.42 15.31
CA GLN A 206 13.30 2.73 15.12
C GLN A 206 13.45 1.21 15.11
N ILE A 207 12.52 0.52 15.78
CA ILE A 207 12.37 -0.94 15.78
C ILE A 207 11.12 -1.26 14.95
N PHE A 208 11.13 -2.36 14.20
CA PHE A 208 9.97 -2.81 13.43
C PHE A 208 8.75 -3.02 14.35
N GLY A 209 7.74 -2.17 14.21
CA GLY A 209 6.51 -2.24 14.99
C GLY A 209 5.55 -3.28 14.44
N ALA A 210 5.70 -4.54 14.87
CA ALA A 210 4.78 -5.61 14.50
C ALA A 210 3.35 -5.33 15.00
N LYS A 211 2.35 -5.69 14.19
CA LYS A 211 0.91 -5.49 14.40
C LYS A 211 0.13 -6.69 13.82
N TYR A 212 -1.11 -6.45 13.38
CA TYR A 212 -2.01 -7.47 12.82
C TYR A 212 -1.72 -7.82 11.35
N LEU A 213 -1.09 -6.90 10.63
CA LEU A 213 -0.66 -7.11 9.25
C LEU A 213 0.77 -6.58 9.16
N ASN A 214 1.72 -7.48 8.89
CA ASN A 214 3.15 -7.19 8.95
C ASN A 214 3.73 -7.26 7.56
N ILE A 215 4.02 -6.08 7.00
CA ILE A 215 4.56 -5.91 5.66
C ILE A 215 5.78 -5.01 5.79
N MET A 216 6.95 -5.57 5.50
CA MET A 216 8.21 -4.86 5.53
C MET A 216 8.34 -3.95 4.31
N ASP A 217 8.64 -2.67 4.56
CA ASP A 217 8.91 -1.72 3.50
C ASP A 217 10.27 -2.03 2.85
N PRO A 218 10.32 -2.32 1.54
CA PRO A 218 11.56 -2.67 0.85
C PRO A 218 12.60 -1.55 0.83
N LEU A 219 12.17 -0.28 0.97
CA LEU A 219 13.08 0.87 1.01
C LEU A 219 13.43 1.29 2.44
N LYS A 220 12.70 0.78 3.45
CA LYS A 220 12.84 1.17 4.86
C LYS A 220 12.50 -0.01 5.76
N GLU A 221 13.41 -0.96 5.94
CA GLU A 221 13.16 -2.23 6.63
C GLU A 221 12.48 -2.12 8.01
N LYS A 222 12.70 -1.03 8.75
CA LYS A 222 12.09 -0.76 10.07
C LYS A 222 10.63 -0.29 10.00
N ASN A 223 10.14 0.07 8.81
CA ASN A 223 8.79 0.59 8.59
C ASN A 223 7.82 -0.55 8.26
N ASN A 224 6.84 -0.78 9.13
CA ASN A 224 5.73 -1.69 8.86
C ASN A 224 4.65 -0.98 8.05
N LEU A 225 4.45 -1.36 6.79
CA LEU A 225 3.44 -0.78 5.90
C LEU A 225 2.00 -1.14 6.32
N GLY A 226 1.82 -2.21 7.09
CA GLY A 226 0.53 -2.60 7.66
C GLY A 226 0.16 -1.85 8.95
N ARG A 227 0.96 -0.87 9.41
CA ARG A 227 0.74 -0.16 10.69
C ARG A 227 -0.62 0.51 10.85
N SER A 228 -1.28 0.91 9.76
CA SER A 228 -2.62 1.53 9.79
C SER A 228 -3.73 0.51 10.06
N VAL A 229 -3.51 -0.76 9.76
CA VAL A 229 -4.54 -1.81 9.86
C VAL A 229 -4.99 -2.02 11.30
N SER A 230 -6.29 -1.96 11.55
CA SER A 230 -6.88 -2.27 12.85
C SER A 230 -7.17 -3.77 13.03
N LYS A 231 -7.33 -4.24 14.28
CA LYS A 231 -7.77 -5.62 14.57
C LYS A 231 -9.13 -5.92 13.95
N ALA A 232 -10.05 -4.95 13.95
CA ALA A 232 -11.38 -5.08 13.36
C ALA A 232 -11.32 -5.13 11.83
N SER A 233 -10.21 -4.75 11.21
CA SER A 233 -10.03 -4.80 9.76
C SER A 233 -9.36 -6.08 9.28
N THR A 234 -9.06 -7.07 10.15
CA THR A 234 -8.38 -8.33 9.78
C THR A 234 -9.21 -9.25 8.86
N PHE A 235 -10.39 -8.81 8.43
CA PHE A 235 -11.20 -9.47 7.40
C PHE A 235 -10.50 -9.56 6.04
N TYR A 236 -9.30 -9.02 5.82
CA TYR A 236 -8.57 -9.22 4.56
C TYR A 236 -8.36 -10.70 4.22
N CYS A 237 -8.04 -11.55 5.20
CA CYS A 237 -7.88 -12.99 4.97
C CYS A 237 -9.21 -13.64 4.56
N ALA A 238 -10.31 -13.22 5.20
CA ALA A 238 -11.65 -13.69 4.87
C ALA A 238 -12.12 -13.15 3.50
N ALA A 239 -11.78 -11.91 3.16
CA ALA A 239 -12.03 -11.31 1.87
C ALA A 239 -11.27 -12.08 0.79
N PHE A 240 -9.96 -12.30 0.94
CA PHE A 240 -9.16 -13.05 -0.02
C PHE A 240 -9.66 -14.48 -0.21
N HIS A 241 -10.00 -15.19 0.88
CA HIS A 241 -10.63 -16.52 0.79
C HIS A 241 -11.97 -16.52 0.06
N LEU A 242 -12.89 -15.64 0.45
CA LEU A 242 -14.22 -15.57 -0.16
C LEU A 242 -14.14 -15.19 -1.64
N ILE A 243 -13.13 -14.42 -2.03
CA ILE A 243 -12.88 -14.03 -3.41
C ILE A 243 -12.22 -15.17 -4.18
N GLN A 244 -11.27 -15.90 -3.60
CA GLN A 244 -10.70 -17.11 -4.21
C GLN A 244 -11.82 -18.12 -4.52
N GLU A 245 -12.75 -18.35 -3.57
CA GLU A 245 -13.91 -19.20 -3.79
C GLU A 245 -14.80 -18.68 -4.94
N ARG A 246 -15.09 -17.38 -4.97
CA ARG A 246 -15.90 -16.77 -6.05
C ARG A 246 -15.23 -16.85 -7.41
N PHE A 247 -13.92 -16.61 -7.47
CA PHE A 247 -13.14 -16.68 -8.70
C PHE A 247 -13.05 -18.11 -9.22
N SER A 248 -12.89 -19.09 -8.33
CA SER A 248 -12.89 -20.52 -8.67
C SER A 248 -14.26 -20.99 -9.18
N ARG A 249 -15.35 -20.42 -8.66
CA ARG A 249 -16.73 -20.78 -9.05
C ARG A 249 -17.23 -20.05 -10.30
N ARG A 250 -16.77 -18.82 -10.58
CA ARG A 250 -17.25 -18.00 -11.71
C ARG A 250 -16.24 -17.99 -12.85
N ARG A 251 -16.51 -18.75 -13.91
CA ARG A 251 -15.69 -18.79 -15.14
C ARG A 251 -15.78 -17.51 -16.00
N ASN A 252 -16.59 -16.52 -15.63
CA ASN A 252 -16.84 -15.31 -16.43
C ASN A 252 -16.54 -14.03 -15.63
N ILE A 253 -15.59 -13.24 -16.13
CA ILE A 253 -15.15 -11.98 -15.52
C ILE A 253 -16.27 -10.94 -15.38
N ASN A 254 -17.25 -10.92 -16.27
CA ASN A 254 -18.38 -9.99 -16.21
C ASN A 254 -19.32 -10.31 -15.04
N THR A 255 -19.20 -11.50 -14.48
CA THR A 255 -19.99 -11.93 -13.31
C THR A 255 -19.21 -11.78 -12.01
N LEU A 256 -17.95 -11.36 -12.05
CA LEU A 256 -17.13 -11.15 -10.85
C LEU A 256 -17.52 -9.86 -10.12
N TRP A 257 -17.92 -8.83 -10.88
CA TRP A 257 -18.40 -7.54 -10.37
C TRP A 257 -19.91 -7.61 -10.13
N GLY A 258 -20.32 -7.97 -8.92
CA GLY A 258 -21.72 -8.06 -8.51
C GLY A 258 -21.97 -7.23 -7.25
N PRO A 259 -23.23 -6.92 -6.88
CA PRO A 259 -23.51 -6.09 -5.73
C PRO A 259 -22.84 -6.67 -4.46
N SER A 260 -21.86 -5.93 -3.94
CA SER A 260 -21.12 -6.26 -2.72
C SER A 260 -22.13 -6.47 -1.59
N ARG A 261 -22.29 -7.72 -1.13
CA ARG A 261 -22.86 -7.93 0.20
C ARG A 261 -21.77 -7.50 1.18
N VAL A 262 -22.02 -6.44 1.92
CA VAL A 262 -21.18 -6.01 3.04
C VAL A 262 -20.86 -7.26 3.86
N LEU A 263 -19.56 -7.57 4.03
CA LEU A 263 -19.12 -8.61 4.94
C LEU A 263 -19.47 -8.15 6.35
N VAL A 264 -20.60 -8.62 6.87
CA VAL A 264 -21.01 -8.35 8.26
C VAL A 264 -20.14 -9.23 9.16
N CYS A 265 -19.47 -8.61 10.13
CA CYS A 265 -18.75 -9.33 11.18
C CYS A 265 -19.67 -10.40 11.79
N PRO A 266 -19.20 -11.64 12.00
CA PRO A 266 -19.82 -12.51 12.98
C PRO A 266 -19.76 -11.77 14.31
N ARG A 267 -20.93 -11.41 14.87
CA ARG A 267 -20.98 -10.94 16.26
C ARG A 267 -20.45 -12.10 17.10
N GLU A 268 -19.52 -11.78 18.01
CA GLU A 268 -19.14 -12.69 19.08
C GLU A 268 -20.44 -13.24 19.67
N THR A 269 -20.55 -14.56 19.70
CA THR A 269 -21.64 -15.27 20.34
C THR A 269 -21.80 -14.71 21.76
N ASP A 270 -22.98 -14.15 22.04
CA ASP A 270 -23.39 -13.74 23.38
C ASP A 270 -23.17 -14.92 24.34
N ASN A 271 -22.08 -14.86 25.10
CA ASN A 271 -21.93 -15.67 26.30
C ASN A 271 -22.94 -15.14 27.31
N HIS A 272 -24.14 -15.73 27.29
CA HIS A 272 -25.11 -15.60 28.35
C HIS A 272 -24.47 -16.06 29.67
N ILE A 273 -24.10 -15.09 30.50
CA ILE A 273 -23.85 -15.29 31.92
C ILE A 273 -25.20 -15.63 32.54
N HIS A 274 -25.41 -16.90 32.89
CA HIS A 274 -26.46 -17.31 33.81
C HIS A 274 -26.16 -16.67 35.17
N VAL A 275 -27.02 -15.73 35.59
CA VAL A 275 -27.16 -15.36 36.99
C VAL A 275 -28.39 -16.11 37.49
N GLU A 276 -28.16 -17.19 38.25
CA GLU A 276 -29.19 -17.83 39.05
C GLU A 276 -29.62 -16.85 40.16
N LYS A 277 -30.95 -16.79 40.37
CA LYS A 277 -31.58 -16.09 41.49
C LYS A 277 -31.58 -16.96 42.73
#